data_AF-A0A523JN21-F1
#
_entry.id   AF-A0A523JN21-F1
#
_cell.length_a   1.000
_cell.length_b   1.000
_cell.length_c   1.000
_cell.angle_alpha   90.00
_cell.angle_beta   90.00
_cell.angle_gamma   90.00
#
_symmetry.space_group_name_H-M   'P 1'
#
loop_
_entity.id
_entity.type
_entity.pdbx_description
1 polymer ?
#
loop_
_entity_poly.entity_id
_entity_poly.type
_entity_poly.pdbx_seq_one_letter_code
_entity_poly.pdbx_strand_id
1 'polypeptide(L)'
;MKSKSSQKGVALLTTLLLVALVAILTVNLQWDTSLDMRRSNNLFESDQALLYALGAEAWASEILQTDARDSVTDHTGEDWATPVPTLPIEGGAIRGFLEDMQGRFNLNNLVGRR
;
A
#
# COMPACT_ATOMS: atom_id res chain seq x y z
N MET A 1 -70.29 -6.22 23.99
CA MET A 1 -69.34 -5.99 22.86
C MET A 1 -68.36 -4.90 23.30
N LYS A 2 -67.09 -5.23 23.58
CA LYS A 2 -66.08 -4.25 24.02
C LYS A 2 -65.57 -3.48 22.80
N SER A 3 -65.84 -2.17 22.78
CA SER A 3 -65.31 -1.21 21.80
C SER A 3 -63.77 -1.26 21.81
N LYS A 4 -63.16 -1.64 20.68
CA LYS A 4 -61.70 -1.59 20.49
C LYS A 4 -61.32 -0.11 20.33
N SER A 5 -60.81 0.49 21.40
CA SER A 5 -60.32 1.87 21.38
C SER A 5 -59.10 2.02 20.47
N SER A 6 -59.07 3.16 19.77
CA SER A 6 -58.03 3.77 18.94
C SER A 6 -56.55 3.54 19.34
N GLN A 7 -55.96 2.39 18.98
CA GLN A 7 -54.50 2.15 19.08
C GLN A 7 -53.71 2.59 17.83
N LYS A 8 -54.38 3.19 16.83
CA LYS A 8 -53.76 3.50 15.53
C LYS A 8 -52.65 4.57 15.61
N GLY A 9 -52.76 5.53 16.52
CA GLY A 9 -51.76 6.61 16.67
C GLY A 9 -50.46 6.14 17.30
N VAL A 10 -50.54 5.38 18.40
CA VAL A 10 -49.36 4.87 19.12
C VAL A 10 -48.59 3.88 18.28
N ALA A 11 -49.28 2.96 17.58
CA ALA A 11 -48.62 1.98 16.70
C ALA A 11 -47.83 2.62 15.54
N LEU A 12 -48.35 3.73 14.99
CA LEU A 12 -47.64 4.46 13.93
C LEU A 12 -46.39 5.16 14.46
N LEU A 13 -46.49 5.82 15.63
CA LEU A 13 -45.35 6.47 16.27
C LEU A 13 -44.24 5.48 16.63
N THR A 14 -44.59 4.31 17.19
CA THR A 14 -43.59 3.28 17.51
C THR A 14 -42.92 2.74 16.25
N THR A 15 -43.67 2.59 15.15
CA THR A 15 -43.12 2.14 13.87
C THR A 15 -42.16 3.19 13.30
N LEU A 16 -42.52 4.47 13.31
CA LEU A 16 -41.65 5.56 12.84
C LEU A 16 -40.38 5.66 13.68
N LEU A 17 -40.48 5.52 15.00
CA LEU A 17 -39.31 5.50 15.89
C LEU A 17 -38.39 4.32 15.60
N LEU A 18 -38.95 3.12 15.40
CA LEU A 18 -38.18 1.93 15.04
C LEU A 18 -37.48 2.11 13.69
N VAL A 19 -38.18 2.62 12.68
CA VAL A 19 -37.59 2.89 11.35
C VAL A 19 -36.48 3.94 11.47
N ALA A 20 -36.69 5.02 12.22
CA ALA A 20 -35.68 6.04 12.44
C ALA A 20 -34.45 5.47 13.13
N LEU A 21 -34.63 4.65 14.17
CA LEU A 21 -33.53 4.00 14.89
C LEU A 21 -32.75 3.04 13.98
N VAL A 22 -33.46 2.19 13.22
CA VAL A 22 -32.83 1.25 12.28
C VAL A 22 -32.06 2.01 11.20
N ALA A 23 -32.61 3.10 10.68
CA ALA A 23 -31.95 3.93 9.68
C ALA A 23 -30.65 4.53 10.24
N ILE A 24 -30.69 5.11 11.44
CA ILE A 24 -29.51 5.67 12.11
C ILE A 24 -28.45 4.58 12.32
N LEU A 25 -28.81 3.41 12.84
CA LEU A 25 -27.88 2.31 13.05
C LEU A 25 -27.25 1.84 11.74
N THR A 26 -28.05 1.67 10.70
CA THR A 26 -27.58 1.24 9.37
C THR A 26 -26.59 2.24 8.77
N VAL A 27 -26.88 3.54 8.87
CA VAL A 27 -25.99 4.58 8.35
C VAL A 27 -24.64 4.58 9.07
N ASN A 28 -24.63 4.43 10.40
CA ASN A 28 -23.38 4.37 11.17
C ASN A 28 -22.56 3.13 10.81
N LEU A 29 -23.18 1.95 10.78
CA LEU A 29 -22.51 0.70 10.40
C LEU A 29 -21.92 0.77 8.98
N GLN A 30 -22.65 1.36 8.04
CA GLN A 30 -22.19 1.54 6.67
C GLN A 30 -20.96 2.45 6.60
N TRP A 31 -20.95 3.53 7.39
CA TRP A 31 -19.83 4.46 7.46
C TRP A 31 -18.57 3.79 8.01
N ASP A 32 -18.68 3.12 9.15
CA ASP A 32 -17.55 2.44 9.80
C ASP A 32 -16.98 1.34 8.91
N THR A 33 -17.86 0.49 8.34
CA THR A 33 -17.45 -0.57 7.40
C THR A 33 -16.72 0.00 6.18
N SER A 34 -17.20 1.13 5.64
CA SER A 34 -16.57 1.78 4.49
C SER A 34 -15.19 2.34 4.83
N LEU A 35 -15.01 2.87 6.04
CA LEU A 35 -13.70 3.35 6.51
C LEU A 35 -12.72 2.20 6.74
N ASP A 36 -13.17 1.12 7.37
CA ASP A 36 -12.33 -0.04 7.64
C ASP A 36 -11.91 -0.75 6.35
N MET A 37 -12.81 -0.86 5.37
CA MET A 37 -12.47 -1.38 4.04
C MET A 37 -11.40 -0.54 3.35
N ARG A 38 -11.51 0.80 3.40
CA ARG A 38 -10.49 1.69 2.83
C ARG A 38 -9.15 1.53 3.52
N ARG A 39 -9.13 1.44 4.85
CA ARG A 39 -7.89 1.22 5.62
C ARG A 39 -7.25 -0.13 5.26
N SER A 40 -8.05 -1.18 5.19
CA SER A 40 -7.58 -2.52 4.83
C SER A 40 -7.00 -2.53 3.41
N ASN A 41 -7.66 -1.87 2.46
CA ASN A 41 -7.14 -1.77 1.09
C ASN A 41 -5.82 -0.99 1.04
N ASN A 42 -5.73 0.15 1.73
CA ASN A 42 -4.49 0.92 1.77
C ASN A 42 -3.32 0.13 2.40
N LEU A 43 -3.60 -0.66 3.45
CA LEU A 43 -2.59 -1.51 4.06
C LEU A 43 -2.13 -2.60 3.07
N PHE A 44 -3.08 -3.25 2.41
CA PHE A 44 -2.79 -4.26 1.39
C PHE A 44 -1.97 -3.70 0.22
N GLU A 45 -2.34 -2.53 -0.31
CA GLU A 45 -1.59 -1.85 -1.38
C GLU A 45 -0.17 -1.45 -0.92
N SER A 46 0.00 -1.01 0.33
CA SER A 46 1.30 -0.70 0.91
C SER A 46 2.19 -1.94 1.03
N ASP A 47 1.65 -3.06 1.51
CA ASP A 47 2.38 -4.32 1.62
C ASP A 47 2.75 -4.86 0.23
N GLN A 48 1.84 -4.75 -0.74
CA GLN A 48 2.09 -5.12 -2.12
C GLN A 48 3.21 -4.28 -2.74
N ALA A 49 3.22 -2.96 -2.52
CA ALA A 49 4.27 -2.07 -2.97
C ALA A 49 5.63 -2.42 -2.35
N LEU A 50 5.67 -2.78 -1.07
CA LEU A 50 6.89 -3.25 -0.41
C LEU A 50 7.40 -4.55 -1.03
N LEU A 51 6.52 -5.52 -1.29
CA LEU A 51 6.90 -6.78 -1.94
C LEU A 51 7.43 -6.54 -3.37
N TYR A 52 6.85 -5.61 -4.10
CA TYR A 52 7.36 -5.20 -5.40
C TYR A 52 8.75 -4.55 -5.32
N ALA A 53 8.98 -3.68 -4.32
CA ALA A 53 10.30 -3.10 -4.09
C ALA A 53 11.35 -4.16 -3.75
N LEU A 54 11.04 -5.09 -2.84
CA LEU A 54 11.93 -6.21 -2.49
C LEU A 54 12.21 -7.13 -3.67
N GLY A 55 11.20 -7.40 -4.51
CA GLY A 55 11.39 -8.15 -5.75
C GLY A 55 12.30 -7.43 -6.74
N ALA A 56 12.18 -6.09 -6.85
CA ALA A 56 13.05 -5.28 -7.69
C ALA A 56 14.49 -5.25 -7.16
N GLU A 57 14.70 -5.18 -5.84
CA GLU A 57 16.02 -5.29 -5.21
C GLU A 57 16.66 -6.66 -5.44
N ALA A 58 15.88 -7.75 -5.29
CA ALA A 58 16.36 -9.11 -5.54
C ALA A 58 16.77 -9.29 -7.01
N TRP A 59 16.00 -8.75 -7.94
CA TRP A 59 16.33 -8.76 -9.37
C TRP A 59 17.58 -7.93 -9.68
N ALA A 60 17.71 -6.74 -9.09
CA ALA A 60 18.92 -5.94 -9.21
C ALA A 60 20.16 -6.66 -8.63
N SER A 61 20.01 -7.41 -7.53
CA SER A 61 21.08 -8.23 -6.99
C SER A 61 21.53 -9.33 -7.96
N GLU A 62 20.62 -9.97 -8.69
CA GLU A 62 20.98 -10.97 -9.69
C GLU A 62 21.76 -10.37 -10.87
N ILE A 63 21.40 -9.15 -11.30
CA ILE A 63 22.15 -8.41 -12.33
C ILE A 63 23.59 -8.18 -11.86
N LEU A 64 23.76 -7.66 -10.64
CA LEU A 64 25.10 -7.41 -10.08
C LEU A 64 25.90 -8.69 -9.83
N GLN A 65 25.24 -9.79 -9.44
CA GLN A 65 25.90 -11.09 -9.29
C GLN A 65 26.36 -11.68 -10.62
N THR A 66 25.61 -11.43 -11.70
CA THR A 66 25.98 -11.85 -13.05
C THR A 66 27.16 -11.02 -13.54
N ASP A 67 27.09 -9.71 -13.39
CA ASP A 67 28.16 -8.77 -13.73
C ASP A 67 29.48 -9.12 -13.03
N ALA A 68 29.44 -9.38 -11.71
CA ALA A 68 30.62 -9.77 -10.94
C ALA A 68 31.25 -11.12 -11.34
N ARG A 69 30.55 -11.96 -12.13
CA ARG A 69 31.12 -13.20 -12.70
C ARG A 69 31.80 -12.93 -14.04
N ASP A 70 31.31 -11.95 -14.79
CA ASP A 70 31.73 -11.66 -16.16
C ASP A 70 32.78 -10.52 -16.22
N SER A 71 32.82 -9.64 -15.22
CA SER A 71 33.71 -8.49 -15.09
C SER A 71 34.48 -8.49 -13.77
N VAL A 72 35.62 -7.79 -13.75
CA VAL A 72 36.45 -7.56 -12.54
C VAL A 72 36.53 -6.07 -12.21
N THR A 73 35.89 -5.21 -13.00
CA THR A 73 36.00 -3.75 -12.87
C THR A 73 34.66 -3.10 -13.15
N ASP A 74 34.15 -2.35 -12.19
CA ASP A 74 32.87 -1.66 -12.33
C ASP A 74 33.01 -0.34 -13.10
N HIS A 75 32.15 -0.09 -14.09
CA HIS A 75 32.05 1.19 -14.78
C HIS A 75 30.65 1.47 -15.32
N THR A 76 30.33 2.76 -15.58
CA THR A 76 28.99 3.21 -16.01
C THR A 76 28.55 2.77 -17.41
N GLY A 77 29.32 1.89 -18.06
CA GLY A 77 29.02 1.34 -19.39
C GLY A 77 28.50 -0.09 -19.33
N GLU A 78 28.41 -0.66 -18.13
CA GLU A 78 27.90 -2.01 -17.89
C GLU A 78 26.37 -2.03 -17.78
N ASP A 79 25.79 -3.21 -17.92
CA ASP A 79 24.34 -3.41 -17.97
C ASP A 79 23.65 -2.91 -16.69
N TRP A 80 24.30 -3.06 -15.52
CA TRP A 80 23.76 -2.58 -14.25
C TRP A 80 23.58 -1.06 -14.21
N ALA A 81 24.41 -0.30 -14.95
CA ALA A 81 24.36 1.16 -14.99
C ALA A 81 23.31 1.69 -15.98
N THR A 82 22.63 0.80 -16.72
CA THR A 82 21.58 1.17 -17.66
C THR A 82 20.26 1.38 -16.92
N PRO A 83 19.51 2.48 -17.19
CA PRO A 83 18.21 2.70 -16.57
C PRO A 83 17.26 1.53 -16.83
N VAL A 84 16.66 1.02 -15.75
CA VAL A 84 15.69 -0.08 -15.84
C VAL A 84 14.44 0.44 -16.58
N PRO A 85 13.96 -0.28 -17.62
CA PRO A 85 12.71 0.09 -18.28
C PRO A 85 11.56 0.03 -17.28
N THR A 86 10.61 0.96 -17.41
CA THR A 86 9.45 1.01 -16.50
C THR A 86 8.68 -0.31 -16.57
N LEU A 87 8.59 -1.03 -15.46
CA LEU A 87 7.91 -2.31 -15.38
C LEU A 87 6.45 -2.08 -14.96
N PRO A 88 5.46 -2.37 -15.82
CA PRO A 88 4.06 -2.26 -15.44
C PRO A 88 3.71 -3.35 -14.41
N ILE A 89 2.97 -2.98 -13.37
CA ILE A 89 2.45 -3.87 -12.35
C ILE A 89 0.96 -3.60 -12.13
N GLU A 90 0.28 -4.49 -11.43
CA GLU A 90 -1.08 -4.20 -10.99
C GLU A 90 -1.05 -2.99 -10.03
N GLY A 91 -1.92 -2.01 -10.28
CA GLY A 91 -1.99 -0.80 -9.47
C GLY A 91 -0.91 0.27 -9.73
N GLY A 92 0.04 0.05 -10.65
CA GLY A 92 1.06 1.08 -10.94
C GLY A 92 2.21 0.65 -11.84
N ALA A 93 3.39 1.18 -11.57
CA ALA A 93 4.62 0.84 -12.30
C ALA A 93 5.83 0.95 -11.39
N ILE A 94 6.82 0.07 -11.59
CA ILE A 94 8.12 0.10 -10.93
C ILE A 94 9.12 0.82 -11.83
N ARG A 95 9.91 1.73 -11.24
CA ARG A 95 11.03 2.42 -11.90
C ARG A 95 12.20 2.45 -10.93
N GLY A 96 13.41 2.34 -11.46
CA GLY A 96 14.62 2.38 -10.67
C GLY A 96 15.86 2.53 -11.54
N PHE A 97 16.97 2.79 -10.88
CA PHE A 97 18.31 2.83 -11.45
C PHE A 97 19.29 2.41 -10.36
N LEU A 98 20.46 1.92 -10.75
CA LEU A 98 21.57 1.60 -9.85
C LEU A 98 22.62 2.70 -9.94
N GLU A 99 23.24 3.02 -8.80
CA GLU A 99 24.34 3.98 -8.72
C GLU A 99 25.50 3.36 -7.94
N ASP A 100 26.71 3.59 -8.43
CA ASP A 100 27.91 3.28 -7.67
C ASP A 100 28.11 4.30 -6.54
N MET A 101 28.05 3.80 -5.30
CA MET A 101 28.29 4.58 -4.09
C MET A 101 29.78 4.77 -3.81
N GLN A 102 30.67 3.93 -4.35
CA GLN A 102 32.12 4.01 -4.18
C GLN A 102 32.74 5.13 -5.02
N GLY A 103 32.10 5.55 -6.11
CA GLY A 103 32.47 6.75 -6.87
C GLY A 103 32.29 8.07 -6.13
N ARG A 104 31.72 8.07 -4.91
CA ARG A 104 31.50 9.26 -4.07
C ARG A 104 32.52 9.36 -2.93
N PHE A 105 32.75 10.58 -2.44
CA PHE A 105 33.60 10.77 -1.25
C PHE A 105 32.96 10.15 0.00
N ASN A 106 33.59 9.12 0.56
CA ASN A 106 33.09 8.43 1.76
C ASN A 106 33.31 9.26 3.03
N LEU A 107 32.23 9.85 3.56
CA LEU A 107 32.24 10.65 4.79
C LEU A 107 32.72 9.86 6.02
N ASN A 108 32.57 8.53 6.04
CA ASN A 108 33.03 7.71 7.15
C ASN A 108 34.56 7.73 7.32
N ASN A 109 35.30 8.10 6.27
CA ASN A 109 36.76 8.27 6.34
C ASN A 109 37.18 9.47 7.19
N LEU A 110 36.25 10.40 7.51
CA LEU A 110 36.51 11.59 8.31
C LEU A 110 36.53 11.31 9.81
N VAL A 111 35.93 10.20 10.24
CA VAL A 111 35.89 9.80 11.65
C VAL A 111 37.02 8.80 11.86
N GLY A 112 38.22 9.31 12.17
CA GLY A 112 39.37 8.46 12.47
C GLY A 112 39.02 7.46 13.57
N ARG A 113 39.33 6.16 13.36
CA ARG A 113 39.29 5.15 14.43
C ARG A 113 40.18 5.64 15.57
N ARG A 114 39.57 6.06 16.68
CA ARG A 114 40.25 6.24 17.96
C ARG A 114 40.50 4.89 18.62
#